data_AF-A0A2N2DY81-F1
#
_entry.id   AF-A0A2N2DY81-F1
#
_cell.length_a   1.000
_cell.length_b   1.000
_cell.length_c   1.000
_cell.angle_alpha   90.00
_cell.angle_beta   90.00
_cell.angle_gamma   90.00
#
_symmetry.space_group_name_H-M   'P 1'
#
loop_
_entity.id
_entity.type
_entity.pdbx_description
1 polymer ?
#
loop_
_entity_poly.entity_id
_entity_poly.type
_entity_poly.pdbx_seq_one_letter_code
_entity_poly.pdbx_strand_id
1 'polypeptide(L)'
;MPMSKEDVMWDLMDDGLEDTDIAQNDRLEDMLDMIEDHCLAACLDEGRSYTTVSSVKAMLQLDDSHWEEFMDMLRTMRVLGAKVTVLELDDEDELLINWGVLH
;
A
#
# COMPACT_ATOMS: atom_id res chain seq x y z
N MET A 1 -22.96 23.89 -37.74
CA MET A 1 -23.81 22.82 -37.18
C MET A 1 -23.53 22.79 -35.68
N PRO A 2 -24.50 23.02 -34.78
CA PRO A 2 -24.23 22.93 -33.36
C PRO A 2 -24.20 21.45 -32.94
N MET A 3 -23.13 21.04 -32.25
CA MET A 3 -22.99 19.70 -31.69
C MET A 3 -24.13 19.41 -30.70
N SER A 4 -24.60 18.16 -30.70
CA SER A 4 -25.67 17.69 -29.83
C SER A 4 -25.19 17.62 -28.38
N LYS A 5 -26.06 17.96 -27.42
CA LYS A 5 -25.79 17.99 -25.97
C LYS A 5 -25.42 16.63 -25.39
N GLU A 6 -25.63 15.55 -26.13
CA GLU A 6 -25.33 14.19 -25.72
C GLU A 6 -23.84 13.86 -25.85
N ASP A 7 -23.10 14.50 -26.78
CA ASP A 7 -21.65 14.30 -26.93
C ASP A 7 -20.84 14.98 -25.81
N VAL A 8 -21.38 16.05 -25.19
CA VAL A 8 -20.73 16.77 -24.08
C VAL A 8 -20.83 16.01 -22.76
N MET A 9 -21.76 15.06 -22.66
CA MET A 9 -22.05 14.37 -21.40
C MET A 9 -21.12 13.18 -21.14
N TRP A 10 -20.40 12.68 -22.16
CA TRP A 10 -19.41 11.62 -22.02
C TRP A 10 -18.02 12.13 -21.62
N ASP A 11 -17.66 13.36 -22.01
CA ASP A 11 -16.35 13.98 -21.71
C ASP A 11 -16.21 14.43 -20.23
N LEU A 12 -17.32 14.52 -19.50
CA LEU A 12 -17.35 14.94 -18.09
C LEU A 12 -17.39 13.77 -17.09
N MET A 13 -17.47 12.53 -17.57
CA MET A 13 -17.45 11.34 -16.71
C MET A 13 -16.09 10.62 -16.72
N ASP A 14 -15.17 11.00 -17.61
CA ASP A 14 -13.82 10.41 -17.71
C ASP A 14 -12.82 11.10 -16.75
N ASP A 15 -12.94 12.43 -16.60
CA ASP A 15 -12.04 13.27 -15.78
C ASP A 15 -12.18 13.03 -14.25
N GLY A 16 -13.31 12.44 -13.81
CA GLY A 16 -13.60 12.24 -12.38
C GLY A 16 -13.15 10.91 -11.80
N LEU A 17 -12.77 9.94 -12.65
CA LEU A 17 -12.29 8.62 -12.22
C LEU A 17 -10.76 8.60 -12.07
N GLU A 18 -10.03 9.33 -12.93
CA GLU A 18 -8.56 9.44 -12.82
C GLU A 18 -8.12 10.07 -11.49
N ASP A 19 -8.83 11.11 -11.02
CA ASP A 19 -8.49 11.81 -9.76
C ASP A 19 -8.65 10.90 -8.52
N THR A 20 -9.62 9.97 -8.53
CA THR A 20 -9.84 9.05 -7.40
C THR A 20 -8.80 7.93 -7.33
N ASP A 21 -8.38 7.41 -8.48
CA ASP A 21 -7.38 6.35 -8.54
C ASP A 21 -5.98 6.88 -8.20
N ILE A 22 -5.63 8.09 -8.67
CA ILE A 22 -4.38 8.76 -8.31
C ILE A 22 -4.32 9.02 -6.80
N ALA A 23 -5.39 9.55 -6.21
CA ALA A 23 -5.43 9.85 -4.77
C ALA A 23 -5.41 8.59 -3.88
N GLN A 24 -5.88 7.44 -4.38
CA GLN A 24 -5.72 6.17 -3.68
C GLN A 24 -4.30 5.63 -3.79
N ASN A 25 -3.70 5.71 -4.97
CA ASN A 25 -2.33 5.24 -5.19
C ASN A 25 -1.33 6.02 -4.33
N ASP A 26 -1.46 7.35 -4.26
CA ASP A 26 -0.65 8.21 -3.38
C ASP A 26 -0.76 7.76 -1.90
N ARG A 27 -1.95 7.36 -1.44
CA ARG A 27 -2.13 6.86 -0.05
C ARG A 27 -1.48 5.51 0.18
N LEU A 28 -1.45 4.64 -0.83
CA LEU A 28 -0.77 3.35 -0.73
C LEU A 28 0.74 3.56 -0.65
N GLU A 29 1.29 4.44 -1.49
CA GLU A 29 2.71 4.83 -1.46
C GLU A 29 3.08 5.46 -0.12
N ASP A 30 2.29 6.43 0.39
CA ASP A 30 2.51 7.05 1.70
C ASP A 30 2.55 6.00 2.84
N MET A 31 1.70 4.98 2.77
CA MET A 31 1.67 3.93 3.79
C MET A 31 2.84 2.95 3.65
N LEU A 32 3.25 2.63 2.43
CA LEU A 32 4.46 1.85 2.17
C LEU A 32 5.67 2.54 2.77
N ASP A 33 5.83 3.84 2.52
CA ASP A 33 6.94 4.64 3.06
C ASP A 33 6.92 4.64 4.60
N MET A 34 5.75 4.81 5.21
CA MET A 34 5.60 4.77 6.67
C MET A 34 5.99 3.40 7.26
N ILE A 35 5.63 2.31 6.57
CA ILE A 35 5.99 0.95 6.97
C ILE A 35 7.48 0.71 6.77
N GLU A 36 8.07 1.18 5.67
CA GLU A 36 9.50 1.08 5.41
C GLU A 36 10.31 1.80 6.49
N ASP A 37 9.95 3.04 6.82
CA ASP A 37 10.56 3.83 7.88
C ASP A 37 10.45 3.12 9.23
N HIS A 38 9.28 2.54 9.53
CA HIS A 38 9.09 1.77 10.76
C HIS A 38 9.98 0.52 10.80
N CYS A 39 10.12 -0.19 9.68
CA CYS A 39 11.01 -1.34 9.57
C CYS A 39 12.49 -0.94 9.71
N LEU A 40 12.89 0.18 9.10
CA LEU A 40 14.24 0.73 9.21
C LEU A 40 14.55 1.13 10.65
N ALA A 41 13.63 1.81 11.34
CA ALA A 41 13.77 2.15 12.74
C ALA A 41 13.90 0.90 13.63
N ALA A 42 13.02 -0.09 13.45
CA ALA A 42 13.10 -1.35 14.19
C ALA A 42 14.42 -2.10 13.94
N CYS A 43 14.97 -1.99 12.73
CA CYS A 43 16.25 -2.60 12.40
C CYS A 43 17.45 -1.85 12.98
N LEU A 44 17.50 -0.52 12.87
CA LEU A 44 18.64 0.30 13.27
C LEU A 44 18.69 0.55 14.78
N ASP A 45 17.53 0.82 15.38
CA ASP A 45 17.44 1.21 16.78
C ASP A 45 17.34 0.00 17.70
N GLU A 46 16.59 -1.02 17.30
CA GLU A 46 16.30 -2.20 18.13
C GLU A 46 17.06 -3.46 17.70
N GLY A 47 17.73 -3.44 16.55
CA GLY A 47 18.43 -4.60 16.00
C GLY A 47 17.49 -5.75 15.64
N ARG A 48 16.20 -5.47 15.40
CA ARG A 48 15.20 -6.47 15.05
C ARG A 48 15.24 -6.79 13.55
N SER A 49 14.86 -8.02 13.21
CA SER A 49 14.73 -8.50 11.84
C SER A 49 13.27 -8.67 11.41
N TYR A 50 12.35 -8.26 12.26
CA TYR A 50 10.91 -8.30 12.02
C TYR A 50 10.21 -7.18 12.78
N THR A 51 9.05 -6.78 12.28
CA THR A 51 8.07 -5.96 13.00
C THR A 51 6.65 -6.45 12.70
N THR A 52 5.70 -6.04 13.51
CA THR A 52 4.28 -6.24 13.23
C THR A 52 3.59 -4.90 13.06
N VAL A 53 2.67 -4.83 12.10
CA VAL A 53 1.86 -3.64 11.83
C VAL A 53 0.40 -4.07 11.85
N SER A 54 -0.38 -3.52 12.77
CA SER A 54 -1.79 -3.85 12.93
C SER A 54 -2.70 -2.79 12.33
N SER A 55 -3.94 -3.17 12.03
CA SER A 55 -5.00 -2.27 11.56
C SER A 55 -4.74 -1.60 10.19
N VAL A 56 -3.81 -2.10 9.39
CA VAL A 56 -3.44 -1.48 8.09
C VAL A 56 -4.61 -1.48 7.12
N LYS A 57 -5.29 -2.62 6.99
CA LYS A 57 -6.49 -2.77 6.15
C LYS A 57 -7.61 -1.82 6.58
N ALA A 58 -7.81 -1.67 7.89
CA ALA A 58 -8.80 -0.77 8.47
C ALA A 58 -8.44 0.73 8.29
N MET A 59 -7.16 1.09 8.37
CA MET A 59 -6.69 2.48 8.20
C MET A 59 -6.83 2.96 6.76
N LEU A 60 -6.48 2.11 5.78
CA LEU A 60 -6.56 2.47 4.37
C LEU A 60 -7.98 2.36 3.80
N GLN A 61 -8.90 1.70 4.50
CA GLN A 61 -10.27 1.43 4.04
C GLN A 61 -10.30 0.78 2.63
N LEU A 62 -9.34 -0.11 2.37
CA LEU A 62 -9.21 -0.77 1.07
C LEU A 62 -10.23 -1.89 0.92
N ASP A 63 -10.78 -2.02 -0.28
CA ASP A 63 -11.38 -3.27 -0.73
C ASP A 63 -10.30 -4.34 -0.99
N ASP A 64 -10.77 -5.58 -1.18
CA ASP A 64 -9.87 -6.74 -1.32
C ASP A 64 -8.94 -6.65 -2.54
N SER A 65 -9.32 -5.94 -3.61
CA SER A 65 -8.47 -5.79 -4.80
C SER A 65 -7.26 -4.90 -4.50
N HIS A 66 -7.50 -3.70 -3.95
CA HIS A 66 -6.41 -2.79 -3.60
C HIS A 66 -5.58 -3.31 -2.42
N TRP A 67 -6.17 -4.13 -1.55
CA TRP A 67 -5.42 -4.85 -0.50
C TRP A 67 -4.41 -5.83 -1.10
N GLU A 68 -4.79 -6.60 -2.11
CA GLU A 68 -3.87 -7.51 -2.80
C GLU A 68 -2.74 -6.72 -3.49
N GLU A 69 -3.05 -5.59 -4.14
CA GLU A 69 -2.04 -4.72 -4.76
C GLU A 69 -1.05 -4.17 -3.74
N PHE A 70 -1.55 -3.69 -2.60
CA PHE A 70 -0.73 -3.23 -1.49
C PHE A 70 0.17 -4.33 -0.92
N MET A 71 -0.37 -5.54 -0.75
CA MET A 71 0.40 -6.70 -0.30
C MET A 71 1.50 -7.09 -1.29
N ASP A 72 1.23 -6.98 -2.59
CA ASP A 72 2.25 -7.22 -3.61
C ASP A 72 3.32 -6.13 -3.60
N MET A 73 2.96 -4.85 -3.44
CA MET A 73 3.93 -3.77 -3.25
C MET A 73 4.81 -4.02 -2.02
N LEU A 74 4.21 -4.37 -0.89
CA LEU A 74 4.95 -4.75 0.33
C LEU A 74 5.91 -5.91 0.09
N ARG A 75 5.52 -6.95 -0.66
CA ARG A 75 6.41 -8.09 -0.99
C ARG A 75 7.57 -7.71 -1.92
N THR A 76 7.49 -6.58 -2.62
CA THR A 76 8.61 -6.04 -3.43
C THR A 76 9.56 -5.15 -2.64
N MET A 77 9.13 -4.64 -1.49
CA MET A 77 9.91 -3.78 -0.60
C MET A 77 11.20 -4.47 -0.13
N ARG A 78 12.22 -3.65 0.14
CA ARG A 78 13.50 -4.11 0.67
C ARG A 78 13.95 -3.25 1.82
N VAL A 79 14.20 -3.88 2.96
CA VAL A 79 14.77 -3.20 4.14
C VAL A 79 16.26 -3.49 4.16
N LEU A 80 17.10 -2.44 4.07
CA LEU A 80 18.56 -2.55 4.02
C LEU A 80 19.08 -3.51 2.92
N GLY A 81 18.38 -3.59 1.80
CA GLY A 81 18.70 -4.47 0.68
C GLY A 81 18.21 -5.92 0.81
N ALA A 82 17.71 -6.32 1.98
CA ALA A 82 17.06 -7.61 2.18
C ALA A 82 15.60 -7.56 1.73
N LYS A 83 15.15 -8.58 0.99
CA LYS A 83 13.75 -8.70 0.57
C LYS A 83 12.88 -8.96 1.79
N VAL A 84 11.80 -8.20 1.96
CA VAL A 84 10.86 -8.44 3.05
C VAL A 84 9.93 -9.63 2.72
N THR A 85 9.53 -10.34 3.75
CA THR A 85 8.50 -11.36 3.74
C THR A 85 7.34 -10.83 4.56
N VAL A 86 6.15 -10.80 3.98
CA VAL A 86 4.94 -10.32 4.65
C VAL A 86 3.99 -11.49 4.85
N LEU A 87 3.51 -11.64 6.07
CA LEU A 87 2.54 -12.66 6.49
C LEU A 87 1.34 -11.97 7.14
N GLU A 88 0.15 -12.32 6.69
CA GLU A 88 -1.11 -11.88 7.30
C GLU A 88 -1.44 -12.82 8.46
N LEU A 89 -1.76 -12.26 9.62
CA LEU A 89 -2.21 -12.97 10.80
C LEU A 89 -3.73 -12.84 10.88
N ASP A 90 -4.44 -13.92 10.53
CA ASP A 90 -5.90 -13.99 10.35
C ASP A 90 -6.71 -13.54 11.58
N ASP A 91 -6.12 -13.56 12.78
CA ASP A 91 -6.85 -13.29 14.02
C ASP A 91 -6.96 -11.80 14.39
N GLU A 92 -6.12 -10.90 13.84
CA GLU A 92 -5.98 -9.52 14.35
C GLU A 92 -5.79 -8.40 13.30
N ASP A 93 -6.06 -8.63 12.01
CA ASP A 93 -5.75 -7.66 10.93
C ASP A 93 -4.29 -7.16 11.04
N GLU A 94 -3.38 -8.09 11.38
CA GLU A 94 -1.97 -7.81 11.67
C GLU A 94 -1.08 -8.37 10.57
N LEU A 95 -0.16 -7.53 10.11
CA LEU A 95 0.88 -7.88 9.15
C LEU A 95 2.19 -8.09 9.88
N LEU A 96 2.72 -9.32 9.83
CA LEU A 96 4.08 -9.62 10.23
C LEU A 96 5.00 -9.37 9.04
N ILE A 97 5.89 -8.39 9.18
CA ILE A 97 6.89 -8.04 8.17
C ILE A 97 8.26 -8.47 8.68
N ASN A 98 8.92 -9.33 7.92
CA ASN A 98 10.20 -9.93 8.28
C ASN A 98 11.22 -9.70 7.17
N TRP A 99 12.37 -9.11 7.50
CA TRP A 99 13.50 -8.86 6.60
C TRP A 99 14.76 -9.60 7.05
N GLY A 100 14.55 -10.69 7.80
CA GLY A 100 15.53 -11.67 8.25
C GLY A 100 16.81 -11.60 7.45
N VAL A 101 17.87 -11.15 8.12
CA VAL A 101 19.23 -11.02 7.58
C VAL A 101 19.56 -12.32 6.85
N LEU A 102 19.37 -12.33 5.53
CA LEU A 102 19.86 -13.41 4.68
C LEU A 102 21.37 -13.27 4.73
N HIS A 103 21.97 -14.11 5.57
CA HIS A 103 23.39 -14.39 5.65
C HIS A 103 24.07 -14.43 4.27
#